data_AF-A0A8S9PE81-F1
#
_entry.id   AF-A0A8S9PE81-F1
#
_cell.length_a   1.000
_cell.length_b   1.000
_cell.length_c   1.000
_cell.angle_alpha   90.00
_cell.angle_beta   90.00
_cell.angle_gamma   90.00
#
_symmetry.space_group_name_H-M   'P 1'
#
loop_
_entity.id
_entity.type
_entity.pdbx_description
1 polymer ?
#
loop_
_entity_poly.entity_id
_entity_poly.type
_entity_poly.pdbx_seq_one_letter_code
_entity_poly.pdbx_strand_id
1 'polypeptide(L)'
;MDSYNVKIKGVLSLNSQLFHIAINRCNNVKIEDIRIIVPDDSPNTDGIHIQKSTDIEVRNASIKTGDDCISIGPGTKNLMVDGITCGPGHGISIGSLAKDLEEEGVVNVTVKKAVFVRTDNGLRIKSWPRHSKGFVERVRFLGARMVNVSYPILIDQNYCPGDSYCPTEESGIKINDVIYSGIMGTSATKVAIKMDCSERLPCTQIRMHAINLTYNGGEAKTSCINASGKQLGLVIPNGCL
;
A
#
# COMPACT_ATOMS: atom_id res chain seq x y z
N MET A 1 4.65 4.46 -26.09
CA MET A 1 6.08 4.14 -26.17
C MET A 1 6.49 3.67 -24.80
N ASP A 2 7.15 2.53 -24.72
CA ASP A 2 7.58 1.95 -23.45
C ASP A 2 9.03 2.41 -23.17
N SER A 3 9.36 2.63 -21.90
CA SER A 3 10.71 3.08 -21.49
C SER A 3 11.50 1.95 -20.85
N TYR A 4 12.80 1.88 -21.11
CA TYR A 4 13.67 0.80 -20.62
C TYR A 4 14.93 1.37 -19.98
N ASN A 5 15.43 0.72 -18.93
CA ASN A 5 16.74 1.02 -18.31
C ASN A 5 16.85 2.47 -17.81
N VAL A 6 15.85 2.95 -17.09
CA VAL A 6 15.78 4.33 -16.60
C VAL A 6 16.37 4.42 -15.19
N LYS A 7 17.14 5.47 -14.93
CA LYS A 7 17.61 5.81 -13.59
C LYS A 7 17.22 7.24 -13.22
N ILE A 8 16.50 7.40 -12.12
CA ILE A 8 16.15 8.68 -11.51
C ILE A 8 16.88 8.74 -10.16
N LYS A 9 17.73 9.75 -9.96
CA LYS A 9 18.55 9.84 -8.75
C LYS A 9 18.68 11.27 -8.23
N GLY A 10 18.58 11.46 -6.93
CA GLY A 10 18.93 12.72 -6.26
C GLY A 10 17.94 13.86 -6.53
N VAL A 11 16.72 13.54 -6.97
CA VAL A 11 15.72 14.55 -7.30
C VAL A 11 15.06 15.07 -6.03
N LEU A 12 15.02 16.39 -5.90
CA LEU A 12 14.11 17.11 -5.01
C LEU A 12 12.91 17.58 -5.84
N SER A 13 11.71 17.12 -5.50
CA SER A 13 10.47 17.56 -6.16
C SER A 13 9.56 18.27 -5.14
N LEU A 14 9.12 19.47 -5.49
CA LEU A 14 8.38 20.37 -4.61
C LEU A 14 7.04 20.74 -5.25
N ASN A 15 5.96 20.71 -4.46
CA ASN A 15 4.67 21.31 -4.80
C ASN A 15 4.12 20.92 -6.19
N SER A 16 4.12 19.61 -6.51
CA SER A 16 3.44 19.14 -7.71
C SER A 16 1.93 19.35 -7.57
N GLN A 17 1.25 19.69 -8.67
CA GLN A 17 -0.22 19.80 -8.69
C GLN A 17 -0.92 18.44 -8.69
N LEU A 18 -0.19 17.37 -9.04
CA LEU A 18 -0.64 15.98 -9.08
C LEU A 18 0.53 15.09 -8.63
N PHE A 19 0.73 13.94 -9.27
CA PHE A 19 1.84 13.04 -8.97
C PHE A 19 3.20 13.72 -9.14
N HIS A 20 4.15 13.42 -8.27
CA HIS A 20 5.52 13.94 -8.37
C HIS A 20 6.38 13.12 -9.34
N ILE A 21 6.27 11.79 -9.32
CA ILE A 21 6.95 10.88 -10.26
C ILE A 21 5.95 9.83 -10.74
N ALA A 22 5.76 9.74 -12.06
CA ALA A 22 4.89 8.73 -12.67
C ALA A 22 5.72 7.75 -13.53
N ILE A 23 5.67 6.47 -13.17
CA ILE A 23 6.27 5.35 -13.88
C ILE A 23 5.15 4.54 -14.51
N ASN A 24 5.04 4.61 -15.84
CA ASN A 24 3.99 3.97 -16.60
C ASN A 24 4.57 3.32 -17.85
N ARG A 25 4.28 2.03 -18.08
CA ARG A 25 4.83 1.27 -19.22
C ARG A 25 6.35 1.32 -19.27
N CYS A 26 6.99 1.05 -18.14
CA CYS A 26 8.44 1.02 -18.04
C CYS A 26 8.96 -0.36 -17.64
N ASN A 27 10.18 -0.69 -18.07
CA ASN A 27 10.91 -1.87 -17.65
C ASN A 27 12.30 -1.47 -17.13
N ASN A 28 12.74 -2.10 -16.02
CA ASN A 28 14.05 -1.86 -15.41
C ASN A 28 14.27 -0.38 -15.05
N VAL A 29 13.53 0.11 -14.05
CA VAL A 29 13.65 1.48 -13.54
C VAL A 29 14.22 1.49 -12.14
N LYS A 30 15.23 2.33 -11.90
CA LYS A 30 15.80 2.58 -10.57
C LYS A 30 15.55 4.00 -10.13
N ILE A 31 14.93 4.15 -8.97
CA ILE A 31 14.62 5.43 -8.33
C ILE A 31 15.37 5.47 -7.00
N GLU A 32 16.34 6.37 -6.87
CA GLU A 32 17.27 6.40 -5.73
C GLU A 32 17.38 7.81 -5.13
N ASP A 33 17.47 7.89 -3.80
CA ASP A 33 17.83 9.12 -3.08
C ASP A 33 16.90 10.31 -3.42
N ILE A 34 15.59 10.07 -3.39
CA ILE A 34 14.55 11.04 -3.77
C ILE A 34 14.01 11.77 -2.54
N ARG A 35 13.72 13.07 -2.69
CA ARG A 35 12.99 13.85 -1.71
C ARG A 35 11.78 14.54 -2.33
N ILE A 36 10.60 14.28 -1.77
CA ILE A 36 9.33 14.88 -2.20
C ILE A 36 8.73 15.66 -1.03
N ILE A 37 8.33 16.90 -1.30
CA ILE A 37 7.72 17.78 -0.29
C ILE A 37 6.55 18.55 -0.93
N VAL A 38 5.37 18.36 -0.37
CA VAL A 38 4.17 19.15 -0.64
C VAL A 38 3.35 19.24 0.67
N PRO A 39 2.51 20.27 0.88
CA PRO A 39 1.61 20.34 2.02
C PRO A 39 0.69 19.11 2.13
N ASP A 40 0.30 18.76 3.35
CA ASP A 40 -0.49 17.57 3.65
C ASP A 40 -1.97 17.67 3.26
N ASP A 41 -2.47 18.88 3.08
CA ASP A 41 -3.82 19.20 2.61
C ASP A 41 -3.93 19.25 1.07
N SER A 42 -2.84 18.95 0.35
CA SER A 42 -2.81 19.01 -1.12
C SER A 42 -3.34 17.70 -1.75
N PRO A 43 -4.55 17.71 -2.33
CA PRO A 43 -5.20 16.49 -2.80
C PRO A 43 -4.47 15.89 -4.01
N ASN A 44 -4.44 14.55 -4.11
CA ASN A 44 -3.96 13.81 -5.29
C ASN A 44 -2.49 14.07 -5.67
N THR A 45 -1.67 14.40 -4.68
CA THR A 45 -0.25 14.73 -4.86
C THR A 45 0.67 13.52 -4.67
N ASP A 46 0.27 12.35 -5.16
CA ASP A 46 0.99 11.08 -4.93
C ASP A 46 2.50 11.22 -5.17
N GLY A 47 3.30 10.67 -4.28
CA GLY A 47 4.76 10.78 -4.37
C GLY A 47 5.30 10.06 -5.60
N ILE A 48 5.19 8.73 -5.61
CA ILE A 48 5.59 7.90 -6.75
C ILE A 48 4.42 7.03 -7.17
N HIS A 49 3.94 7.25 -8.39
CA HIS A 49 2.91 6.43 -9.02
C HIS A 49 3.54 5.42 -9.97
N ILE A 50 3.27 4.13 -9.79
CA ILE A 50 3.83 3.04 -10.59
C ILE A 50 2.69 2.20 -11.14
N GLN A 51 2.61 2.02 -12.45
CA GLN A 51 1.62 1.13 -13.08
C GLN A 51 2.16 0.55 -14.39
N LYS A 52 1.61 -0.59 -14.84
CA LYS A 52 1.96 -1.25 -16.12
C LYS A 52 3.46 -1.38 -16.34
N SER A 53 4.22 -1.63 -15.26
CA SER A 53 5.68 -1.54 -15.27
C SER A 53 6.29 -2.76 -14.59
N THR A 54 7.45 -3.20 -15.07
CA THR A 54 8.12 -4.41 -14.59
C THR A 54 9.56 -4.13 -14.17
N ASP A 55 10.04 -4.80 -13.12
CA ASP A 55 11.41 -4.69 -12.60
C ASP A 55 11.72 -3.25 -12.17
N ILE A 56 10.99 -2.79 -11.16
CA ILE A 56 11.10 -1.44 -10.63
C ILE A 56 11.72 -1.48 -9.24
N GLU A 57 12.64 -0.57 -8.98
CA GLU A 57 13.31 -0.46 -7.70
C GLU A 57 13.29 0.97 -7.19
N VAL A 58 12.71 1.17 -5.99
CA VAL A 58 12.67 2.45 -5.28
C VAL A 58 13.48 2.32 -4.00
N ARG A 59 14.54 3.10 -3.86
CA ARG A 59 15.45 3.06 -2.70
C ARG A 59 15.63 4.44 -2.09
N ASN A 60 15.72 4.48 -0.76
CA ASN A 60 16.14 5.66 0.01
C ASN A 60 15.36 6.94 -0.35
N ALA A 61 14.03 6.90 -0.25
CA ALA A 61 13.20 8.08 -0.51
C ALA A 61 12.60 8.65 0.79
N SER A 62 12.48 9.98 0.85
CA SER A 62 11.71 10.69 1.86
C SER A 62 10.58 11.45 1.18
N ILE A 63 9.34 11.09 1.49
CA ILE A 63 8.16 11.56 0.78
C ILE A 63 7.16 12.13 1.77
N LYS A 64 6.83 13.40 1.59
CA LYS A 64 5.74 14.10 2.27
C LYS A 64 4.75 14.56 1.22
N THR A 65 3.51 14.11 1.35
CA THR A 65 2.45 14.31 0.37
C THR A 65 1.09 14.49 1.05
N GLY A 66 0.09 14.99 0.32
CA GLY A 66 -1.32 14.94 0.73
C GLY A 66 -2.07 13.71 0.19
N ASP A 67 -1.42 12.79 -0.51
CA ASP A 67 -2.02 11.53 -0.97
C ASP A 67 -1.05 10.33 -0.78
N ASP A 68 -1.10 9.29 -1.62
CA ASP A 68 -0.25 8.11 -1.48
C ASP A 68 1.24 8.46 -1.58
N CYS A 69 2.03 8.00 -0.61
CA CYS A 69 3.49 8.09 -0.65
C CYS A 69 4.04 7.35 -1.87
N ILE A 70 3.56 6.11 -2.06
CA ILE A 70 3.77 5.33 -3.26
C ILE A 70 2.45 4.62 -3.60
N SER A 71 1.92 4.87 -4.79
CA SER A 71 0.72 4.20 -5.30
C SER A 71 1.12 3.20 -6.39
N ILE A 72 0.62 1.96 -6.29
CA ILE A 72 1.00 0.84 -7.15
C ILE A 72 -0.24 0.34 -7.89
N GLY A 73 -0.38 0.74 -9.15
CA GLY A 73 -1.52 0.42 -10.00
C GLY A 73 -1.38 -0.90 -10.77
N PRO A 74 -2.45 -1.29 -11.50
CA PRO A 74 -2.55 -2.49 -12.31
C PRO A 74 -1.36 -2.71 -13.26
N GLY A 75 -1.00 -3.97 -13.49
CA GLY A 75 0.10 -4.36 -14.39
C GLY A 75 1.50 -4.15 -13.82
N THR A 76 1.63 -3.82 -12.53
CA THR A 76 2.94 -3.73 -11.85
C THR A 76 3.46 -5.11 -11.48
N LYS A 77 4.69 -5.42 -11.91
CA LYS A 77 5.33 -6.72 -11.70
C LYS A 77 6.76 -6.53 -11.17
N ASN A 78 7.20 -7.33 -10.22
CA ASN A 78 8.58 -7.30 -9.69
C ASN A 78 8.98 -5.89 -9.19
N LEU A 79 8.29 -5.39 -8.16
CA LEU A 79 8.58 -4.10 -7.55
C LEU A 79 9.31 -4.31 -6.21
N MET A 80 10.46 -3.67 -6.03
CA MET A 80 11.17 -3.56 -4.76
C MET A 80 11.13 -2.11 -4.25
N VAL A 81 10.67 -1.93 -3.02
CA VAL A 81 10.67 -0.66 -2.31
C VAL A 81 11.49 -0.85 -1.03
N ASP A 82 12.58 -0.10 -0.87
CA ASP A 82 13.52 -0.28 0.24
C ASP A 82 13.95 1.04 0.89
N GLY A 83 13.79 1.16 2.21
CA GLY A 83 14.34 2.28 2.96
C GLY A 83 13.58 3.59 2.72
N ILE A 84 12.24 3.53 2.74
CA ILE A 84 11.38 4.69 2.47
C ILE A 84 10.85 5.29 3.77
N THR A 85 10.88 6.63 3.86
CA THR A 85 10.16 7.37 4.89
C THR A 85 8.98 8.11 4.26
N CYS A 86 7.77 7.71 4.63
CA CYS A 86 6.51 8.33 4.22
C CYS A 86 5.94 9.13 5.38
N GLY A 87 5.47 10.35 5.13
CA GLY A 87 4.64 11.02 6.13
C GLY A 87 4.86 12.52 6.28
N PRO A 88 3.78 13.32 6.25
CA PRO A 88 2.35 12.93 6.14
C PRO A 88 1.95 12.38 4.75
N GLY A 89 0.70 11.90 4.61
CA GLY A 89 0.13 11.32 3.38
C GLY A 89 -0.71 10.05 3.62
N HIS A 90 -1.09 9.33 2.56
CA HIS A 90 -1.96 8.14 2.62
C HIS A 90 -1.22 6.80 2.78
N GLY A 91 0.12 6.79 2.83
CA GLY A 91 0.93 5.57 2.99
C GLY A 91 1.37 4.93 1.68
N ILE A 92 1.76 3.66 1.72
CA ILE A 92 2.12 2.88 0.52
C ILE A 92 0.92 2.00 0.17
N SER A 93 0.38 2.21 -1.03
CA SER A 93 -0.89 1.61 -1.44
C SER A 93 -0.75 0.81 -2.73
N ILE A 94 -1.17 -0.45 -2.68
CA ILE A 94 -1.46 -1.25 -3.88
C ILE A 94 -2.91 -0.98 -4.28
N GLY A 95 -3.10 -0.42 -5.47
CA GLY A 95 -4.38 -0.03 -6.03
C GLY A 95 -4.58 1.49 -6.17
N SER A 96 -5.80 1.94 -6.47
CA SER A 96 -7.01 1.12 -6.55
C SER A 96 -7.00 0.16 -7.75
N LEU A 97 -7.35 -1.11 -7.49
CA LEU A 97 -7.71 -2.09 -8.52
C LEU A 97 -9.24 -2.17 -8.67
N ALA A 98 -9.71 -2.96 -9.63
CA ALA A 98 -11.09 -3.12 -10.08
C ALA A 98 -11.69 -1.84 -10.67
N LYS A 99 -10.88 -1.04 -11.36
CA LYS A 99 -11.43 0.07 -12.15
C LYS A 99 -12.16 -0.45 -13.38
N ASP A 100 -11.60 -1.50 -13.98
CA ASP A 100 -12.09 -2.18 -15.17
C ASP A 100 -12.32 -3.69 -14.90
N LEU A 101 -13.21 -4.32 -15.67
CA LEU A 101 -13.46 -5.77 -15.59
C LEU A 101 -12.21 -6.56 -16.02
N GLU A 102 -11.59 -6.11 -17.12
CA GLU A 102 -10.35 -6.67 -17.69
C GLU A 102 -9.19 -5.73 -17.34
N GLU A 103 -8.47 -6.05 -16.27
CA GLU A 103 -7.26 -5.32 -15.87
C GLU A 103 -6.16 -6.31 -15.45
N GLU A 104 -4.90 -5.90 -15.63
CA GLU A 104 -3.76 -6.70 -15.21
C GLU A 104 -3.60 -6.68 -13.68
N GLY A 105 -3.24 -7.83 -13.10
CA GLY A 105 -2.93 -7.91 -11.68
C GLY A 105 -1.63 -7.19 -11.28
N VAL A 106 -1.44 -7.06 -9.97
CA VAL A 106 -0.19 -6.63 -9.34
C VAL A 106 0.47 -7.84 -8.70
N VAL A 107 1.74 -8.09 -9.01
CA VAL A 107 2.40 -9.32 -8.55
C VAL A 107 3.87 -9.12 -8.20
N ASN A 108 4.32 -9.83 -7.16
CA ASN A 108 5.71 -9.81 -6.71
C ASN A 108 6.16 -8.40 -6.29
N VAL A 109 5.48 -7.86 -5.28
CA VAL A 109 5.81 -6.56 -4.67
C VAL A 109 6.46 -6.81 -3.32
N THR A 110 7.63 -6.23 -3.08
CA THR A 110 8.29 -6.23 -1.79
C THR A 110 8.49 -4.80 -1.32
N VAL A 111 7.99 -4.48 -0.12
CA VAL A 111 8.30 -3.24 0.60
C VAL A 111 9.06 -3.63 1.85
N LYS A 112 10.24 -3.05 2.06
CA LYS A 112 11.07 -3.34 3.23
C LYS A 112 11.70 -2.10 3.84
N LYS A 113 11.96 -2.17 5.15
CA LYS A 113 12.56 -1.07 5.93
C LYS A 113 11.83 0.27 5.72
N ALA A 114 10.50 0.27 5.85
CA ALA A 114 9.68 1.48 5.68
C ALA A 114 9.41 2.17 7.03
N VAL A 115 9.30 3.50 7.01
CA VAL A 115 8.90 4.31 8.16
C VAL A 115 7.71 5.18 7.75
N PHE A 116 6.65 5.13 8.55
CA PHE A 116 5.42 5.89 8.33
C PHE A 116 5.23 6.86 9.49
N VAL A 117 5.02 8.15 9.20
CA VAL A 117 4.87 9.21 10.20
C VAL A 117 3.61 10.02 9.94
N ARG A 118 2.61 9.88 10.80
CA ARG A 118 1.34 10.63 10.70
C ARG A 118 0.70 10.50 9.30
N THR A 119 0.71 9.28 8.77
CA THR A 119 -0.01 8.94 7.54
C THR A 119 -1.38 8.37 7.86
N ASP A 120 -2.32 8.46 6.94
CA ASP A 120 -3.64 7.85 7.09
C ASP A 120 -3.55 6.33 7.08
N ASN A 121 -2.66 5.77 6.26
CA ASN A 121 -2.43 4.34 6.22
C ASN A 121 -0.94 4.05 6.23
N GLY A 122 -0.57 2.85 6.66
CA GLY A 122 0.78 2.35 6.52
C GLY A 122 0.89 1.56 5.23
N LEU A 123 0.58 0.27 5.33
CA LEU A 123 0.63 -0.71 4.25
C LEU A 123 -0.80 -1.02 3.81
N ARG A 124 -1.18 -0.56 2.63
CA ARG A 124 -2.55 -0.61 2.13
C ARG A 124 -2.68 -1.43 0.85
N ILE A 125 -3.72 -2.24 0.74
CA ILE A 125 -4.22 -2.81 -0.52
C ILE A 125 -5.66 -2.34 -0.66
N LYS A 126 -6.01 -1.69 -1.79
CA LYS A 126 -7.33 -1.12 -2.03
C LYS A 126 -7.89 -1.55 -3.39
N SER A 127 -9.16 -1.94 -3.41
CA SER A 127 -9.88 -2.22 -4.66
C SER A 127 -11.32 -1.74 -4.58
N TRP A 128 -11.87 -1.35 -5.73
CA TRP A 128 -13.27 -0.99 -5.83
C TRP A 128 -14.16 -2.23 -5.58
N PRO A 129 -15.36 -2.03 -5.01
CA PRO A 129 -16.40 -3.05 -4.88
C PRO A 129 -17.06 -3.35 -6.24
N ARG A 130 -16.28 -3.76 -7.23
CA ARG A 130 -16.72 -4.05 -8.61
C ARG A 130 -16.24 -5.41 -9.06
N HIS A 131 -16.98 -6.03 -9.97
CA HIS A 131 -16.48 -7.20 -10.69
C HIS A 131 -15.18 -6.89 -11.46
N SER A 132 -14.20 -7.79 -11.35
CA SER A 132 -12.91 -7.71 -12.04
C SER A 132 -12.30 -9.11 -12.13
N LYS A 133 -11.38 -9.30 -13.07
CA LYS A 133 -10.49 -10.47 -13.19
C LYS A 133 -9.06 -10.19 -12.68
N GLY A 134 -8.81 -8.97 -12.20
CA GLY A 134 -7.54 -8.57 -11.62
C GLY A 134 -7.20 -9.33 -10.33
N PHE A 135 -5.95 -9.20 -9.88
CA PHE A 135 -5.46 -9.88 -8.69
C PHE A 135 -4.31 -9.12 -8.04
N VAL A 136 -4.05 -9.42 -6.77
CA VAL A 136 -2.87 -8.99 -6.02
C VAL A 136 -2.24 -10.24 -5.39
N GLU A 137 -1.03 -10.58 -5.81
CA GLU A 137 -0.37 -11.83 -5.42
C GLU A 137 1.11 -11.64 -5.08
N ARG A 138 1.64 -12.47 -4.17
CA ARG A 138 3.07 -12.49 -3.78
C ARG A 138 3.54 -11.11 -3.29
N VAL A 139 2.81 -10.55 -2.32
CA VAL A 139 3.18 -9.27 -1.69
C VAL A 139 3.92 -9.52 -0.38
N ARG A 140 5.01 -8.78 -0.14
CA ARG A 140 5.87 -8.91 1.03
C ARG A 140 6.09 -7.54 1.66
N PHE A 141 5.54 -7.35 2.84
CA PHE A 141 5.81 -6.19 3.68
C PHE A 141 6.73 -6.60 4.83
N LEU A 142 7.99 -6.17 4.78
CA LEU A 142 9.09 -6.70 5.58
C LEU A 142 9.81 -5.60 6.36
N GLY A 143 9.45 -5.43 7.63
CA GLY A 143 10.02 -4.40 8.49
C GLY A 143 9.40 -3.04 8.20
N ALA A 144 8.48 -2.59 9.05
CA ALA A 144 7.97 -1.23 9.00
C ALA A 144 7.79 -0.64 10.40
N ARG A 145 8.09 0.65 10.53
CA ARG A 145 7.89 1.42 11.75
C ARG A 145 6.74 2.41 11.57
N MET A 146 5.76 2.34 12.45
CA MET A 146 4.56 3.17 12.45
C MET A 146 4.66 4.23 13.55
N VAL A 147 4.51 5.49 13.19
CA VAL A 147 4.47 6.61 14.14
C VAL A 147 3.17 7.35 13.95
N ASN A 148 2.20 7.08 14.83
CA ASN A 148 0.89 7.71 14.83
C ASN A 148 0.19 7.60 13.46
N VAL A 149 0.10 6.39 12.92
CA VAL A 149 -0.51 6.09 11.61
C VAL A 149 -1.96 5.66 11.79
N SER A 150 -2.93 6.19 11.05
CA SER A 150 -4.36 5.91 11.33
C SER A 150 -4.73 4.45 11.12
N TYR A 151 -4.35 3.83 9.99
CA TYR A 151 -4.49 2.40 9.71
C TYR A 151 -3.15 1.78 9.28
N PRO A 152 -2.31 1.33 10.22
CA PRO A 152 -1.02 0.71 9.94
C PRO A 152 -1.05 -0.41 8.89
N ILE A 153 -2.02 -1.33 8.99
CA ILE A 153 -2.24 -2.42 8.03
C ILE A 153 -3.68 -2.35 7.58
N LEU A 154 -3.89 -2.19 6.27
CA LEU A 154 -5.23 -2.09 5.67
C LEU A 154 -5.35 -2.92 4.40
N ILE A 155 -6.36 -3.80 4.34
CA ILE A 155 -6.93 -4.28 3.09
C ILE A 155 -8.35 -3.74 3.03
N ASP A 156 -8.68 -3.04 1.95
CA ASP A 156 -9.99 -2.43 1.72
C ASP A 156 -10.50 -2.77 0.32
N GLN A 157 -11.33 -3.82 0.23
CA GLN A 157 -11.98 -4.21 -1.02
C GLN A 157 -13.32 -3.49 -1.24
N ASN A 158 -13.66 -2.52 -0.40
CA ASN A 158 -14.83 -1.65 -0.50
C ASN A 158 -14.42 -0.20 -0.76
N TYR A 159 -13.23 0.02 -1.33
CA TYR A 159 -12.65 1.34 -1.52
C TYR A 159 -13.51 2.17 -2.48
N CYS A 160 -14.04 3.29 -1.98
CA CYS A 160 -14.86 4.22 -2.74
C CYS A 160 -14.60 5.68 -2.31
N PRO A 161 -13.56 6.33 -2.87
CA PRO A 161 -13.25 7.72 -2.53
C PRO A 161 -14.22 8.67 -3.25
N GLY A 162 -15.10 9.32 -2.48
CA GLY A 162 -15.76 10.56 -2.90
C GLY A 162 -16.84 10.45 -3.99
N ASP A 163 -17.25 9.25 -4.41
CA ASP A 163 -18.35 9.10 -5.37
C ASP A 163 -19.72 9.11 -4.68
N SER A 164 -20.67 9.87 -5.23
CA SER A 164 -22.10 9.80 -4.86
C SER A 164 -22.75 8.47 -5.27
N TYR A 165 -22.01 7.60 -5.96
CA TYR A 165 -22.43 6.28 -6.45
C TYR A 165 -21.33 5.24 -6.22
N CYS A 166 -21.11 4.87 -4.97
CA CYS A 166 -20.31 3.69 -4.66
C CYS A 166 -21.01 2.44 -5.23
N PRO A 167 -20.31 1.61 -6.02
CA PRO A 167 -20.84 0.32 -6.40
C PRO A 167 -21.14 -0.51 -5.14
N THR A 168 -22.20 -1.30 -5.20
CA THR A 168 -22.61 -2.19 -4.10
C THR A 168 -22.31 -3.65 -4.41
N GLU A 169 -21.50 -3.90 -5.45
CA GLU A 169 -21.08 -5.25 -5.82
C GLU A 169 -19.93 -5.70 -4.91
N GLU A 170 -19.53 -6.96 -5.04
CA GLU A 170 -18.36 -7.46 -4.33
C GLU A 170 -17.12 -7.41 -5.22
N SER A 171 -16.01 -6.92 -4.65
CA SER A 171 -14.76 -6.77 -5.40
C SER A 171 -14.32 -8.08 -6.06
N GLY A 172 -13.94 -7.99 -7.32
CA GLY A 172 -13.40 -9.10 -8.09
C GLY A 172 -11.89 -9.29 -8.02
N ILE A 173 -11.21 -8.48 -7.22
CA ILE A 173 -9.77 -8.62 -7.04
C ILE A 173 -9.48 -9.79 -6.12
N LYS A 174 -8.84 -10.82 -6.67
CA LYS A 174 -8.32 -11.91 -5.85
C LYS A 174 -7.06 -11.45 -5.13
N ILE A 175 -7.08 -11.45 -3.79
CA ILE A 175 -5.91 -11.14 -2.97
C ILE A 175 -5.42 -12.43 -2.32
N ASN A 176 -4.21 -12.86 -2.66
CA ASN A 176 -3.60 -14.04 -2.07
C ASN A 176 -2.10 -13.88 -1.82
N ASP A 177 -1.59 -14.69 -0.90
CA ASP A 177 -0.16 -14.76 -0.59
C ASP A 177 0.46 -13.38 -0.26
N VAL A 178 -0.01 -12.78 0.83
CA VAL A 178 0.49 -11.52 1.38
C VAL A 178 1.16 -11.80 2.72
N ILE A 179 2.40 -11.32 2.89
CA ILE A 179 3.14 -11.43 4.15
C ILE A 179 3.30 -10.06 4.77
N TYR A 180 2.91 -9.93 6.04
CA TYR A 180 3.27 -8.83 6.93
C TYR A 180 4.25 -9.37 7.97
N SER A 181 5.46 -8.83 8.01
CA SER A 181 6.50 -9.29 8.93
C SER A 181 7.25 -8.11 9.55
N GLY A 182 7.44 -8.11 10.87
CA GLY A 182 8.23 -7.08 11.56
C GLY A 182 7.60 -5.69 11.53
N ILE A 183 6.29 -5.59 11.71
CA ILE A 183 5.56 -4.32 11.68
C ILE A 183 5.34 -3.83 13.11
N MET A 184 5.92 -2.69 13.46
CA MET A 184 5.97 -2.21 14.84
C MET A 184 5.61 -0.74 14.95
N GLY A 185 5.03 -0.33 16.08
CA GLY A 185 4.86 1.08 16.44
C GLY A 185 3.47 1.44 16.92
N THR A 186 2.99 2.61 16.51
CA THR A 186 1.77 3.23 17.06
C THR A 186 0.74 3.54 15.98
N SER A 187 -0.51 3.22 16.28
CA SER A 187 -1.69 3.58 15.52
C SER A 187 -2.30 4.88 16.07
N ALA A 188 -2.80 5.74 15.19
CA ALA A 188 -3.58 6.92 15.55
C ALA A 188 -5.08 6.61 15.73
N THR A 189 -5.54 5.46 15.23
CA THR A 189 -6.89 4.94 15.52
C THR A 189 -6.83 3.67 16.34
N LYS A 190 -7.95 3.33 16.99
CA LYS A 190 -8.04 2.12 17.81
C LYS A 190 -7.89 0.83 16.97
N VAL A 191 -8.32 0.84 15.72
CA VAL A 191 -8.21 -0.33 14.83
C VAL A 191 -6.91 -0.22 14.03
N ALA A 192 -5.86 -0.91 14.48
CA ALA A 192 -4.56 -0.84 13.84
C ALA A 192 -4.42 -1.80 12.63
N ILE A 193 -5.18 -2.89 12.65
CA ILE A 193 -5.21 -3.90 11.58
C ILE A 193 -6.65 -4.00 11.10
N LYS A 194 -6.90 -3.60 9.85
CA LYS A 194 -8.21 -3.73 9.21
C LYS A 194 -8.08 -4.55 7.94
N MET A 195 -8.84 -5.64 7.83
CA MET A 195 -8.97 -6.43 6.60
C MET A 195 -10.44 -6.52 6.23
N ASP A 196 -10.81 -5.81 5.18
CA ASP A 196 -12.17 -5.80 4.67
C ASP A 196 -12.15 -6.44 3.28
N CYS A 197 -12.27 -7.76 3.26
CA CYS A 197 -12.14 -8.57 2.06
C CYS A 197 -13.51 -8.98 1.50
N SER A 198 -13.52 -9.22 0.19
CA SER A 198 -14.68 -9.67 -0.58
C SER A 198 -15.22 -11.00 -0.06
N GLU A 199 -16.54 -11.14 0.05
CA GLU A 199 -17.19 -12.40 0.46
C GLU A 199 -17.07 -13.46 -0.64
N ARG A 200 -17.25 -13.05 -1.90
CA ARG A 200 -17.12 -13.89 -3.10
C ARG A 200 -15.69 -14.32 -3.36
N LEU A 201 -14.71 -13.46 -3.06
CA LEU A 201 -13.28 -13.77 -3.19
C LEU A 201 -12.51 -13.40 -1.91
N PRO A 202 -12.63 -14.21 -0.85
CA PRO A 202 -11.94 -13.96 0.41
C PRO A 202 -10.43 -13.81 0.23
N CYS A 203 -9.82 -12.95 1.05
CA CYS A 203 -8.37 -12.86 1.13
C CYS A 203 -7.81 -14.17 1.72
N THR A 204 -6.85 -14.80 1.04
CA THR A 204 -6.31 -16.10 1.45
C THR A 204 -4.80 -16.07 1.57
N GLN A 205 -4.25 -16.99 2.38
CA GLN A 205 -2.80 -17.12 2.59
C GLN A 205 -2.15 -15.81 3.09
N ILE A 206 -2.90 -15.04 3.88
CA ILE A 206 -2.34 -13.87 4.57
C ILE A 206 -1.49 -14.39 5.73
N ARG A 207 -0.27 -13.89 5.87
CA ARG A 207 0.66 -14.33 6.92
C ARG A 207 1.13 -13.15 7.73
N MET A 208 1.02 -13.26 9.05
CA MET A 208 1.47 -12.26 10.00
C MET A 208 2.55 -12.84 10.90
N HIS A 209 3.66 -12.10 11.03
CA HIS A 209 4.77 -12.48 11.88
C HIS A 209 5.40 -11.25 12.54
N ALA A 210 5.70 -11.34 13.84
CA ALA A 210 6.38 -10.28 14.58
C ALA A 210 5.71 -8.90 14.40
N ILE A 211 4.41 -8.83 14.71
CA ILE A 211 3.62 -7.58 14.68
C ILE A 211 3.46 -7.06 16.10
N ASN A 212 3.74 -5.77 16.31
CA ASN A 212 3.54 -5.10 17.59
C ASN A 212 3.07 -3.66 17.39
N LEU A 213 1.75 -3.48 17.37
CA LEU A 213 1.08 -2.21 17.18
C LEU A 213 0.26 -1.86 18.42
N THR A 214 0.42 -0.62 18.88
CA THR A 214 -0.27 -0.09 20.07
C THR A 214 -1.09 1.15 19.70
N TYR A 215 -2.07 1.49 20.53
CA TYR A 215 -2.89 2.69 20.37
C TYR A 215 -2.84 3.50 21.67
N ASN A 216 -2.35 4.75 21.61
CA ASN A 216 -2.20 5.64 22.77
C ASN A 216 -1.47 4.98 23.97
N GLY A 217 -0.42 4.21 23.71
CA GLY A 217 0.32 3.47 24.74
C GLY A 217 -0.43 2.27 25.33
N GLY A 218 -1.65 2.00 24.87
CA GLY A 218 -2.47 0.86 25.24
C GLY A 218 -2.74 -0.08 24.07
N GLU A 219 -3.76 -0.91 24.25
CA GLU A 219 -4.12 -1.97 23.31
C GLU A 219 -4.76 -1.41 22.03
N ALA A 220 -4.19 -1.76 20.88
CA ALA A 220 -4.84 -1.60 19.58
C ALA A 220 -5.82 -2.74 19.32
N LYS A 221 -6.62 -2.65 18.26
CA LYS A 221 -7.59 -3.66 17.84
C LYS A 221 -7.39 -4.09 16.40
N THR A 222 -7.93 -5.26 16.11
CA THR A 222 -8.05 -5.84 14.77
C THR A 222 -9.52 -5.90 14.36
N SER A 223 -9.82 -5.66 13.08
CA SER A 223 -11.13 -5.86 12.46
C SER A 223 -10.94 -6.62 11.16
N CYS A 224 -11.58 -7.77 11.00
CA CYS A 224 -11.43 -8.57 9.79
C CYS A 224 -12.72 -9.20 9.30
N ILE A 225 -12.88 -9.16 7.99
CA ILE A 225 -14.00 -9.68 7.23
C ILE A 225 -13.40 -10.48 6.08
N ASN A 226 -13.80 -11.74 5.94
CA ASN A 226 -13.42 -12.64 4.84
C ASN A 226 -11.90 -12.74 4.58
N ALA A 227 -11.10 -12.73 5.65
CA ALA A 227 -9.65 -12.92 5.57
C ALA A 227 -9.24 -14.21 6.27
N SER A 228 -8.39 -15.00 5.64
CA SER A 228 -7.88 -16.27 6.17
C SER A 228 -6.37 -16.39 5.98
N GLY A 229 -5.71 -17.05 6.93
CA GLY A 229 -4.26 -17.00 6.96
C GLY A 229 -3.62 -17.81 8.06
N LYS A 230 -2.43 -17.36 8.47
CA LYS A 230 -1.70 -17.88 9.62
C LYS A 230 -0.97 -16.77 10.34
N GLN A 231 -0.90 -16.90 11.66
CA GLN A 231 -0.08 -16.07 12.53
C GLN A 231 1.08 -16.90 13.08
N LEU A 232 2.27 -16.30 13.12
CA LEU A 232 3.48 -16.94 13.60
C LEU A 232 4.17 -16.04 14.61
N GLY A 233 4.40 -16.53 15.83
CA GLY A 233 5.04 -15.75 16.89
C GLY A 233 4.17 -14.60 17.41
N LEU A 234 4.80 -13.50 17.84
CA LEU A 234 4.11 -12.36 18.42
C LEU A 234 3.31 -11.59 17.36
N VAL A 235 1.99 -11.47 17.57
CA VAL A 235 1.10 -10.63 16.78
C VAL A 235 0.21 -9.84 17.73
N ILE A 236 0.53 -8.56 17.94
CA ILE A 236 -0.22 -7.61 18.76
C ILE A 236 -0.62 -6.43 17.88
N PRO A 237 -1.91 -6.04 17.82
CA PRO A 237 -3.06 -6.77 18.37
C PRO A 237 -3.21 -8.16 17.74
N ASN A 238 -3.90 -9.09 18.42
CA ASN A 238 -4.10 -10.44 17.88
C ASN A 238 -4.63 -10.34 16.45
N GLY A 239 -4.00 -11.04 15.51
CA GLY A 239 -4.47 -11.07 14.14
C GLY A 239 -5.82 -11.80 14.10
N CYS A 240 -6.52 -11.62 12.99
CA CYS A 240 -7.80 -12.30 12.73
C CYS A 240 -7.66 -13.57 11.89
N LEU A 241 -6.42 -14.06 11.73
CA LEU A 241 -6.00 -15.07 10.75
C LEU A 241 -5.70 -16.42 11.39
#